data_AF-A0A5N5J389-F1
#
_entry.id   AF-A0A5N5J389-F1
#
_cell.length_a   1.000
_cell.length_b   1.000
_cell.length_c   1.000
_cell.angle_alpha   90.00
_cell.angle_beta   90.00
_cell.angle_gamma   90.00
#
_symmetry.space_group_name_H-M   'P 1'
#
loop_
_entity.id
_entity.type
_entity.pdbx_description
1 polymer ?
#
loop_
_entity_poly.entity_id
_entity_poly.type
_entity_poly.pdbx_seq_one_letter_code
_entity_poly.pdbx_strand_id
1 'polypeptide(L)'
;PSVEQAVGSLKSCCVAHFACHGYTDYRDPSNSGLILQSYEAGVAVQDRLTVQRVSELSLAGARLAYLSACSTAETKAEQLADEVIHVVSGFQVAGFPHVVGCLWPSIDRVCVEVA
;
A
#
# COMPACT_ATOMS: atom_id res chain seq x y z
N PRO A 1 -7.36 6.58 7.02
CA PRO A 1 -7.10 5.96 8.35
C PRO A 1 -5.63 6.18 8.73
N SER A 2 -5.29 6.18 10.01
CA SER A 2 -3.88 6.10 10.42
C SER A 2 -3.31 4.71 10.11
N VAL A 3 -1.98 4.58 10.08
CA VAL A 3 -1.32 3.28 9.89
C VAL A 3 -1.74 2.28 10.95
N GLU A 4 -1.80 2.69 12.22
CA GLU A 4 -2.20 1.81 13.31
C GLU A 4 -3.67 1.34 13.19
N GLN A 5 -4.57 2.21 12.73
CA GLN A 5 -5.95 1.82 12.44
C GLN A 5 -6.04 0.81 11.29
N ALA A 6 -5.26 1.03 10.23
CA ALA A 6 -5.20 0.12 9.09
C ALA A 6 -4.66 -1.26 9.50
N VAL A 7 -3.53 -1.30 10.23
CA VAL A 7 -2.93 -2.54 10.75
C VAL A 7 -3.87 -3.26 11.71
N GLY A 8 -4.56 -2.54 12.60
CA GLY A 8 -5.57 -3.11 13.47
C GLY A 8 -6.70 -3.79 12.69
N SER A 9 -7.16 -3.15 11.61
CA SER A 9 -8.21 -3.69 10.75
C SER A 9 -7.75 -4.93 9.99
N LEU A 10 -6.50 -4.93 9.46
CA LEU A 10 -5.91 -6.06 8.74
C LEU A 10 -5.91 -7.36 9.56
N LYS A 11 -5.75 -7.28 10.88
CA LYS A 11 -5.76 -8.46 11.76
C LYS A 11 -7.12 -9.14 11.87
N SER A 12 -8.20 -8.46 11.50
CA SER A 12 -9.58 -8.95 11.65
C SER A 12 -10.34 -9.08 10.32
N CYS A 13 -9.75 -8.64 9.20
CA CYS A 13 -10.37 -8.77 7.89
C CYS A 13 -9.74 -9.93 7.07
N CYS A 14 -10.53 -10.47 6.15
CA CYS A 14 -10.05 -11.45 5.17
C CYS A 14 -9.72 -10.82 3.82
N VAL A 15 -10.27 -9.64 3.53
CA VAL A 15 -10.03 -8.88 2.31
C VAL A 15 -9.62 -7.47 2.69
N ALA A 16 -8.56 -6.97 2.06
CA ALA A 16 -8.08 -5.61 2.21
C ALA A 16 -8.05 -4.93 0.84
N HIS A 17 -8.56 -3.70 0.78
CA HIS A 17 -8.48 -2.85 -0.41
C HIS A 17 -7.83 -1.53 -0.02
N PHE A 18 -6.75 -1.19 -0.72
CA PHE A 18 -6.07 0.09 -0.59
C PHE A 18 -6.20 0.87 -1.89
N ALA A 19 -6.84 2.02 -1.84
CA ALA A 19 -6.90 3.00 -2.92
C ALA A 19 -6.23 4.29 -2.43
N CYS A 20 -4.92 4.39 -2.63
CA CYS A 20 -4.09 5.46 -2.09
C CYS A 20 -2.82 5.68 -2.92
N HIS A 21 -1.93 6.58 -2.48
CA HIS A 21 -0.63 6.74 -3.13
C HIS A 21 0.36 5.67 -2.66
N GLY A 22 1.12 5.13 -3.61
CA GLY A 22 2.35 4.42 -3.32
C GLY A 22 3.50 5.40 -3.12
N TYR A 23 4.48 5.01 -2.32
CA TYR A 23 5.72 5.73 -2.15
C TYR A 23 6.91 4.78 -2.31
N THR A 24 7.91 5.22 -3.07
CA THR A 24 9.16 4.51 -3.32
C THR A 24 10.31 5.16 -2.57
N ASP A 25 11.04 4.39 -1.77
CA ASP A 25 12.40 4.77 -1.33
C ASP A 25 13.43 3.95 -2.13
N TYR A 26 14.11 4.61 -3.06
CA TYR A 26 15.12 3.98 -3.90
C TYR A 26 16.39 3.56 -3.16
N ARG A 27 16.64 4.10 -1.97
CA ARG A 27 17.82 3.75 -1.16
C ARG A 27 17.54 2.57 -0.25
N ASP A 28 16.28 2.45 0.18
CA ASP A 28 15.83 1.37 1.06
C ASP A 28 14.42 0.91 0.68
N PRO A 29 14.29 -0.11 -0.20
CA PRO A 29 13.00 -0.63 -0.65
C PRO A 29 12.06 -1.04 0.49
N SER A 30 12.59 -1.40 1.66
CA SER A 30 11.78 -1.79 2.82
C SER A 30 10.97 -0.61 3.41
N ASN A 31 11.45 0.62 3.19
CA ASN A 31 10.80 1.88 3.56
C ASN A 31 9.82 2.42 2.49
N SER A 32 9.73 1.74 1.34
CA SER A 32 8.64 1.96 0.37
C SER A 32 7.32 1.48 0.97
N GLY A 33 6.18 1.88 0.42
CA GLY A 33 4.88 1.43 0.92
C GLY A 33 3.70 2.30 0.51
N LEU A 34 2.63 2.24 1.29
CA LEU A 34 1.37 2.94 1.03
C LEU A 34 1.26 4.18 1.91
N ILE A 35 0.96 5.33 1.30
CA ILE A 35 0.66 6.57 2.03
C ILE A 35 -0.78 6.52 2.50
N LEU A 36 -0.97 6.65 3.81
CA LEU A 36 -2.27 6.71 4.46
C LEU A 36 -2.45 8.08 5.09
N GLN A 37 -3.65 8.63 4.94
CA GLN A 37 -4.01 9.92 5.54
C GLN A 37 -5.03 9.70 6.67
N SER A 38 -4.76 10.31 7.82
CA SER A 38 -5.68 10.48 8.94
C SER A 38 -5.93 11.96 9.17
N TYR A 39 -6.88 12.25 10.07
CA TYR A 39 -7.14 13.60 10.56
C TYR A 39 -7.00 13.60 12.08
N GLU A 40 -6.14 14.46 12.60
CA GLU A 40 -5.94 14.65 14.04
C GLU A 40 -6.22 16.11 14.38
N ALA A 41 -7.17 16.35 15.29
CA ALA A 41 -7.61 17.70 15.65
C ALA A 41 -7.97 18.61 14.44
N GLY A 42 -8.51 18.01 13.37
CA GLY A 42 -8.88 18.73 12.14
C GLY A 42 -7.73 18.99 11.15
N VAL A 43 -6.51 18.53 11.46
CA VAL A 43 -5.34 18.64 10.59
C VAL A 43 -5.08 17.31 9.90
N ALA A 44 -4.84 17.35 8.59
CA ALA A 44 -4.46 16.15 7.84
C ALA A 44 -3.04 15.71 8.25
N VAL A 45 -2.91 14.45 8.66
CA VAL A 45 -1.63 13.81 8.99
C VAL A 45 -1.43 12.67 8.02
N GLN A 46 -0.26 12.63 7.39
CA GLN A 46 0.12 11.54 6.50
C GLN A 46 1.16 10.67 7.17
N ASP A 47 0.98 9.37 7.02
CA ASP A 47 1.90 8.35 7.51
C ASP A 47 2.01 7.23 6.46
N ARG A 48 3.00 6.36 6.60
CA ARG A 48 3.33 5.33 5.63
C ARG A 48 3.23 3.94 6.22
N LEU A 49 2.39 3.11 5.61
CA LEU A 49 2.41 1.68 5.83
C LEU A 49 3.53 1.07 4.96
N THR A 50 4.71 0.89 5.56
CA THR A 50 5.91 0.41 4.86
C THR A 50 5.86 -1.08 4.53
N VAL A 51 6.63 -1.50 3.53
CA VAL A 51 6.82 -2.92 3.19
C VAL A 51 7.32 -3.68 4.41
N GLN A 52 8.33 -3.13 5.11
CA GLN A 52 8.84 -3.72 6.35
C GLN A 52 7.70 -3.94 7.35
N ARG A 53 6.94 -2.89 7.66
CA ARG A 53 5.87 -2.94 8.66
C ARG A 53 4.78 -3.95 8.31
N VAL A 54 4.41 -4.04 7.04
CA VAL A 54 3.43 -5.04 6.57
C VAL A 54 3.99 -6.45 6.67
N SER A 55 5.23 -6.67 6.24
CA SER A 55 5.86 -8.00 6.23
C SER A 55 6.05 -8.61 7.62
N GLU A 56 6.13 -7.77 8.66
CA GLU A 56 6.21 -8.20 10.06
C GLU A 56 4.85 -8.63 10.65
N LEU A 57 3.75 -8.44 9.91
CA LEU A 57 2.43 -8.87 10.35
C LEU A 57 2.26 -10.39 10.18
N SER A 58 1.41 -10.97 11.03
CA SER A 58 0.97 -12.36 10.91
C SER A 58 -0.54 -12.39 10.81
N LEU A 59 -1.07 -12.51 9.59
CA LEU A 59 -2.49 -12.34 9.27
C LEU A 59 -3.11 -13.68 8.87
N ALA A 60 -3.37 -14.55 9.86
CA ALA A 60 -3.88 -15.90 9.61
C ALA A 60 -5.25 -15.97 8.88
N GLY A 61 -6.06 -14.91 8.95
CA GLY A 61 -7.37 -14.83 8.30
C GLY A 61 -7.36 -14.19 6.90
N ALA A 62 -6.21 -13.71 6.44
CA ALA A 62 -6.07 -12.97 5.19
C ALA A 62 -6.30 -13.87 3.97
N ARG A 63 -6.96 -13.31 2.93
CA ARG A 63 -7.26 -14.01 1.67
C ARG A 63 -6.86 -13.19 0.45
N LEU A 64 -7.28 -11.93 0.39
CA LEU A 64 -7.02 -11.05 -0.76
C LEU A 64 -6.61 -9.65 -0.32
N ALA A 65 -5.50 -9.15 -0.84
CA ALA A 65 -5.17 -7.73 -0.81
C ALA A 65 -5.25 -7.16 -2.23
N TYR A 66 -6.06 -6.13 -2.44
CA TYR A 66 -6.13 -5.38 -3.69
C TYR A 66 -5.49 -4.01 -3.46
N LEU A 67 -4.40 -3.73 -4.16
CA LEU A 67 -3.60 -2.52 -4.02
C LEU A 67 -3.81 -1.65 -5.27
N SER A 68 -4.84 -0.81 -5.23
CA SER A 68 -5.05 0.29 -6.16
C SER A 68 -4.16 1.47 -5.79
N ALA A 69 -2.86 1.22 -5.68
CA ALA A 69 -1.88 2.20 -5.27
C ALA A 69 -1.14 2.78 -6.47
N CYS A 70 -1.06 4.10 -6.54
CA CYS A 70 -0.46 4.81 -7.65
C CYS A 70 0.92 5.30 -7.22
N SER A 71 1.99 4.81 -7.84
CA SER A 71 3.33 5.31 -7.57
C SER A 71 3.51 6.64 -8.31
N THR A 72 3.70 7.73 -7.57
CA THR A 72 3.88 9.10 -8.12
C THR A 72 5.33 9.40 -8.53
N ALA A 73 6.18 8.39 -8.69
CA ALA A 73 7.53 8.61 -9.16
C ALA A 73 7.59 8.57 -10.69
N GLU A 74 7.62 9.78 -11.29
CA GLU A 74 8.19 9.95 -12.61
C GLU A 74 9.56 9.23 -12.68
N THR A 75 9.75 8.46 -13.77
CA THR A 75 11.04 7.99 -14.32
C THR A 75 11.37 6.50 -14.11
N LYS A 76 11.21 5.74 -15.21
CA LYS A 76 11.66 4.35 -15.52
C LYS A 76 10.73 3.20 -15.08
N ALA A 77 10.03 2.64 -16.07
CA ALA A 77 9.11 1.50 -15.96
C ALA A 77 9.71 0.24 -15.30
N GLU A 78 11.01 -0.02 -15.45
CA GLU A 78 11.67 -1.17 -14.80
C GLU A 78 11.70 -1.03 -13.27
N GLN A 79 11.93 0.18 -12.76
CA GLN A 79 12.02 0.43 -11.31
C GLN A 79 10.66 0.40 -10.63
N LEU A 80 9.60 0.77 -11.37
CA LEU A 80 8.21 0.66 -10.93
C LEU A 80 7.76 -0.80 -10.80
N ALA A 81 8.27 -1.69 -11.67
CA ALA A 81 7.97 -3.12 -11.58
C ALA A 81 8.58 -3.75 -10.32
N ASP A 82 9.85 -3.45 -10.04
CA ASP A 82 10.52 -3.90 -8.83
C ASP A 82 9.80 -3.39 -7.57
N GLU A 83 9.38 -2.13 -7.53
CA GLU A 83 8.66 -1.55 -6.40
C GLU A 83 7.35 -2.28 -6.08
N VAL A 84 6.50 -2.48 -7.09
CA VAL A 84 5.22 -3.18 -6.90
C VAL A 84 5.46 -4.60 -6.42
N ILE A 85 6.51 -5.28 -6.92
CA ILE A 85 6.92 -6.59 -6.42
C ILE A 85 7.24 -6.52 -4.93
N HIS A 86 7.98 -5.52 -4.45
CA HIS A 86 8.32 -5.41 -3.03
C HIS A 86 7.09 -5.20 -2.15
N VAL A 87 6.18 -4.28 -2.53
CA VAL A 87 4.96 -4.03 -1.75
C VAL A 87 4.02 -5.23 -1.77
N VAL A 88 3.77 -5.80 -2.95
CA VAL A 88 2.95 -7.01 -3.12
C VAL A 88 3.54 -8.17 -2.31
N SER A 89 4.85 -8.38 -2.36
CA SER A 89 5.54 -9.41 -1.59
C SER A 89 5.42 -9.18 -0.09
N GLY A 90 5.48 -7.93 0.38
CA GLY A 90 5.23 -7.60 1.79
C GLY A 90 3.87 -8.09 2.28
N PHE A 91 2.80 -7.86 1.50
CA PHE A 91 1.46 -8.37 1.81
C PHE A 91 1.36 -9.89 1.73
N GLN A 92 2.08 -10.53 0.81
CA GLN A 92 2.15 -11.99 0.75
C GLN A 92 2.81 -12.59 1.99
N VAL A 93 3.96 -12.04 2.40
CA VAL A 93 4.68 -12.45 3.62
C VAL A 93 3.81 -12.23 4.86
N ALA A 94 3.03 -11.14 4.88
CA ALA A 94 2.09 -10.86 5.96
C ALA A 94 0.97 -11.92 6.12
N GLY A 95 0.70 -12.71 5.08
CA GLY A 95 -0.28 -13.78 5.08
C GLY A 95 -1.38 -13.67 4.03
N PHE A 96 -1.37 -12.69 3.12
CA PHE A 96 -2.32 -12.64 2.01
C PHE A 96 -1.89 -13.59 0.88
N PRO A 97 -2.57 -14.74 0.67
CA PRO A 97 -2.20 -15.67 -0.40
C PRO A 97 -2.45 -15.11 -1.79
N HIS A 98 -3.38 -14.15 -1.92
CA HIS A 98 -3.65 -13.44 -3.16
C HIS A 98 -3.43 -11.95 -2.96
N VAL A 99 -2.61 -11.36 -3.82
CA VAL A 99 -2.35 -9.93 -3.82
C VAL A 99 -2.36 -9.43 -5.26
N VAL A 100 -3.17 -8.40 -5.51
CA VAL A 100 -3.27 -7.75 -6.82
C VAL A 100 -2.72 -6.34 -6.69
N GLY A 101 -1.62 -6.04 -7.38
CA GLY A 101 -1.06 -4.69 -7.49
C GLY A 101 -1.23 -4.16 -8.91
N CYS A 102 -1.52 -2.86 -9.05
CA CYS A 102 -1.59 -2.20 -10.36
C CYS A 102 -0.23 -1.58 -10.73
N LEU A 103 0.28 -1.88 -11.93
CA LEU A 103 1.61 -1.47 -12.44
C LEU A 103 1.62 -0.11 -13.16
N TRP A 104 0.71 0.82 -12.82
CA TRP A 104 0.54 2.04 -13.61
C TRP A 104 0.59 3.30 -12.73
N PRO A 105 1.36 4.33 -13.12
CA PRO A 105 1.16 5.65 -12.56
C PRO A 105 -0.23 6.13 -12.98
N SER A 106 -1.19 6.13 -12.04
CA SER A 106 -2.47 6.80 -12.30
C SER A 106 -2.25 8.29 -12.14
N ILE A 107 -2.52 9.06 -13.20
CA ILE A 107 -2.66 10.50 -13.09
C ILE A 107 -3.97 10.74 -12.33
N ASP A 108 -3.87 11.32 -11.13
CA ASP A 108 -4.97 11.56 -10.16
C ASP A 108 -6.24 12.19 -10.76
N ARG A 109 -6.15 12.78 -11.96
CA ARG A 109 -7.24 13.50 -12.61
C ARG A 109 -8.36 12.62 -13.19
N VAL A 110 -8.20 11.30 -13.28
CA VAL A 110 -9.19 10.40 -13.92
C VAL A 110 -9.87 9.43 -12.91
N CYS A 111 -9.32 9.28 -11.71
CA CYS A 111 -9.83 8.31 -10.73
C CYS A 111 -11.09 8.76 -9.97
N VAL A 112 -11.60 9.97 -10.20
CA VAL A 112 -12.79 10.51 -9.51
C VAL A 112 -14.11 10.04 -10.16
N GLU A 113 -14.09 9.47 -11.36
CA GLU A 113 -15.33 9.14 -12.10
C GLU A 113 -15.87 7.71 -11.86
N VAL A 114 -15.17 6.85 -11.12
CA VAL A 114 -15.55 5.41 -10.97
C VAL A 114 -15.50 4.91 -9.52
N ALA A 115 -15.71 5.78 -8.53
CA ALA A 115 -15.89 5.37 -7.13
C ALA A 115 -17.38 5.40 -6.73
#